data_AF-A0A8J6KWK2-F1
#
_entry.id   AF-A0A8J6KWK2-F1
#
_cell.length_a   1.000
_cell.length_b   1.000
_cell.length_c   1.000
_cell.angle_alpha   90.00
_cell.angle_beta   90.00
_cell.angle_gamma   90.00
#
_symmetry.space_group_name_H-M   'P 1'
#
loop_
_entity.id
_entity.type
_entity.pdbx_description
1 polymer ?
#
loop_
_entity_poly.entity_id
_entity_poly.type
_entity_poly.pdbx_seq_one_letter_code
_entity_poly.pdbx_strand_id
1 'polypeptide(L)'
;MPLIPELERIIKQEETALSLSLILRFLEAGLPFCTEVEMEQYIYKWKSDSIHIINLKRTWEKLLCAARVIVAIENPADVSGISSRSTGQRAVLKFAAPSGAIPIVGPFTTGTFTNQIQAAFWEPRLLLVTNPRADH
;
A
#
# COMPACT_ATOMS: atom_id res chain seq x y z
N MET A 1 4.80 -27.94 -22.24
CA MET A 1 4.21 -26.68 -21.74
C MET A 1 5.30 -25.91 -20.98
N PRO A 2 6.17 -25.15 -21.69
CA PRO A 2 7.28 -24.43 -21.09
C PRO A 2 6.87 -22.96 -20.91
N LEU A 3 6.59 -22.48 -19.70
CA LEU A 3 6.15 -21.08 -19.52
C LEU A 3 6.66 -20.41 -18.23
N ILE A 4 6.99 -21.15 -17.18
CA ILE A 4 7.40 -20.55 -15.89
C ILE A 4 8.78 -19.88 -15.98
N PRO A 5 9.83 -20.51 -16.55
CA PRO A 5 11.17 -19.91 -16.58
C PRO A 5 11.29 -18.73 -17.56
N GLU A 6 10.46 -18.69 -18.61
CA GLU A 6 10.43 -17.59 -19.57
C GLU A 6 9.66 -16.39 -19.01
N LEU A 7 8.54 -16.60 -18.32
CA LEU A 7 7.84 -15.52 -17.61
C LEU A 7 8.75 -14.88 -16.55
N GLU A 8 9.49 -15.67 -15.76
CA GLU A 8 10.39 -15.13 -14.75
C GLU A 8 11.51 -14.26 -15.35
N ARG A 9 11.98 -14.59 -16.56
CA ARG A 9 12.99 -13.79 -17.28
C ARG A 9 12.42 -12.48 -17.82
N ILE A 10 11.19 -12.53 -18.36
CA ILE A 10 10.47 -11.34 -18.85
C ILE A 10 10.16 -10.40 -17.67
N ILE A 11 9.66 -10.94 -16.55
CA ILE A 11 9.41 -10.19 -15.32
C ILE A 11 10.70 -9.55 -14.82
N LYS A 12 11.83 -10.26 -14.76
CA LYS A 12 13.12 -9.68 -14.35
C LYS A 12 13.62 -8.58 -15.28
N GLN A 13 13.41 -8.70 -16.59
CA GLN A 13 13.79 -7.66 -17.54
C GLN A 13 12.89 -6.41 -17.41
N GLU A 14 11.58 -6.59 -17.31
CA GLU A 14 10.64 -5.47 -17.06
C GLU A 14 10.85 -4.83 -15.68
N GLU A 15 11.19 -5.60 -14.64
CA GLU A 15 11.50 -5.08 -13.30
C GLU A 15 12.64 -4.06 -13.34
N THR A 16 13.68 -4.28 -14.15
CA THR A 16 14.80 -3.33 -14.27
C THR A 16 14.38 -2.02 -14.98
N ALA A 17 13.59 -2.10 -16.06
CA ALA A 17 13.11 -0.92 -16.78
C ALA A 17 12.05 -0.13 -16.00
N LEU A 18 11.14 -0.84 -15.32
CA LEU A 18 10.14 -0.25 -14.44
C LEU A 18 10.81 0.37 -13.20
N SER A 19 11.86 -0.24 -12.65
CA SER A 19 12.54 0.30 -11.46
C SER A 19 13.03 1.74 -11.65
N LEU A 20 13.64 2.09 -12.79
CA LEU A 20 14.15 3.45 -13.02
C LEU A 20 13.03 4.47 -13.18
N SER A 21 12.00 4.16 -13.96
CA SER A 21 10.84 5.05 -14.15
C SER A 21 10.02 5.22 -12.86
N LEU A 22 9.93 4.16 -12.06
CA LEU A 22 9.24 4.13 -10.79
C LEU A 22 10.01 4.92 -9.72
N ILE A 23 11.34 4.77 -9.65
CA ILE A 23 12.21 5.55 -8.75
C ILE A 23 12.05 7.05 -9.02
N LEU A 24 12.00 7.44 -10.30
CA LEU A 24 11.77 8.82 -10.72
C LEU A 24 10.41 9.35 -10.22
N ARG A 25 9.34 8.57 -10.42
CA ARG A 25 8.00 8.93 -9.91
C ARG A 25 7.92 8.99 -8.39
N PHE A 26 8.62 8.11 -7.67
CA PHE A 26 8.69 8.15 -6.20
C PHE A 26 9.39 9.41 -5.69
N LEU A 27 10.43 9.85 -6.38
CA LEU A 27 11.15 11.08 -6.06
C LEU A 27 10.27 12.32 -6.26
N GLU A 28 9.53 12.37 -7.38
CA GLU A 28 8.59 13.46 -7.71
C GLU A 28 7.41 13.52 -6.74
N ALA A 29 6.92 12.36 -6.28
CA ALA A 29 5.78 12.26 -5.37
C ALA A 29 6.09 12.64 -3.91
N GLY A 30 7.34 12.95 -3.56
CA GLY A 30 7.72 13.32 -2.19
C GLY A 30 7.62 12.18 -1.17
N LEU A 31 7.54 10.94 -1.65
CA LEU A 31 7.46 9.72 -0.83
C LEU A 31 8.71 9.37 0.00
N PRO A 32 9.95 9.85 -0.28
CA PRO A 32 11.10 9.39 0.50
C PRO A 32 11.25 10.12 1.84
N PHE A 33 10.29 10.93 2.29
CA PHE A 33 10.40 11.68 3.55
C PHE A 33 9.57 11.04 4.66
N CYS A 34 10.25 10.60 5.73
CA CYS A 34 9.62 10.13 6.96
C CYS A 34 10.05 11.02 8.14
N THR A 35 9.15 11.20 9.11
CA THR A 35 9.39 11.95 10.35
C THR A 35 9.45 11.06 11.58
N GLU A 36 9.19 9.75 11.45
CA GLU A 36 9.11 8.82 12.58
C GLU A 36 10.43 8.09 12.79
N VAL A 37 10.90 8.12 14.04
CA VAL A 37 12.18 7.51 14.44
C VAL A 37 12.05 6.00 14.58
N GLU A 38 10.88 5.46 14.95
CA GLU A 38 10.68 4.02 15.17
C GLU A 38 10.90 3.15 13.91
N MET A 39 10.85 3.76 12.71
CA MET A 39 11.08 3.08 11.43
C MET A 39 12.56 3.05 11.00
N GLU A 40 13.50 2.99 11.95
CA GLU A 40 14.97 3.08 11.69
C GLU A 40 15.46 2.15 10.58
N GLN A 41 14.91 0.94 10.51
CA GLN A 41 15.31 -0.06 9.50
C GLN A 41 14.98 0.37 8.06
N TYR A 42 14.02 1.27 7.85
CA TYR A 42 13.64 1.75 6.53
C TYR A 42 14.34 3.08 6.18
N ILE A 43 15.05 3.68 7.13
CA ILE A 43 15.79 4.94 6.94
C ILE A 43 17.12 4.64 6.23
N TYR A 44 17.38 5.37 5.16
CA TYR A 44 18.65 5.36 4.43
C TYR A 44 19.63 6.39 4.98
N LYS A 45 19.18 7.64 5.12
CA LYS A 45 20.05 8.74 5.55
C LYS A 45 19.24 9.81 6.30
N TRP A 46 19.87 10.42 7.29
CA TRP A 46 19.33 11.58 8.01
C TRP A 46 19.80 12.88 7.36
N LYS A 47 18.88 13.84 7.20
CA LYS A 47 19.16 15.21 6.80
C LYS A 47 19.10 16.12 8.03
N SER A 48 19.87 17.20 8.03
CA SER A 48 19.95 18.19 9.14
C SER A 48 18.60 18.73 9.62
N ASP A 49 17.58 18.69 8.77
CA ASP A 49 16.27 19.30 8.99
C ASP A 49 15.26 18.35 9.68
N SER A 50 15.73 17.32 10.40
CA SER A 50 14.87 16.29 11.01
C SER A 50 14.00 15.53 10.00
N ILE A 51 14.47 15.43 8.76
CA ILE A 51 13.83 14.67 7.69
C ILE A 51 14.63 13.40 7.46
N HIS A 52 13.97 12.25 7.54
CA HIS A 52 14.56 10.95 7.24
C HIS A 52 14.30 10.57 5.79
N ILE A 53 15.36 10.20 5.07
CA ILE A 53 15.26 9.68 3.70
C ILE A 53 15.00 8.18 3.76
N ILE A 54 13.89 7.71 3.19
CA ILE A 54 13.53 6.28 3.13
C ILE A 54 14.35 5.56 2.05
N ASN A 55 14.75 4.31 2.33
CA ASN A 55 15.41 3.45 1.36
C ASN A 55 14.42 2.89 0.33
N LEU A 56 14.46 3.42 -0.90
CA LEU A 56 13.57 3.00 -2.00
C LEU A 56 13.66 1.51 -2.35
N LYS A 57 14.84 0.89 -2.24
CA LYS A 57 15.00 -0.54 -2.55
C LYS A 57 14.20 -1.39 -1.56
N ARG A 58 14.28 -1.06 -0.27
CA ARG A 58 13.50 -1.74 0.78
C ARG A 58 12.00 -1.50 0.60
N THR A 59 11.61 -0.28 0.25
CA THR A 59 10.20 0.04 -0.05
C THR A 59 9.65 -0.80 -1.21
N TRP A 60 10.43 -0.96 -2.28
CA TRP A 60 10.04 -1.78 -3.43
C TRP A 60 9.83 -3.26 -3.05
N GLU A 61 10.77 -3.85 -2.31
CA GLU A 61 10.66 -5.23 -1.84
C GLU A 61 9.40 -5.43 -0.97
N LYS A 62 9.05 -4.44 -0.14
CA LYS A 62 7.83 -4.47 0.68
C LYS A 62 6.56 -4.29 -0.15
N LEU A 63 6.57 -3.44 -1.16
CA LEU A 63 5.45 -3.27 -2.09
C LEU A 63 5.16 -4.57 -2.85
N LEU A 64 6.20 -5.25 -3.33
CA LEU A 64 6.04 -6.56 -3.98
C LEU A 64 5.47 -7.61 -3.01
N CYS A 65 5.94 -7.62 -1.75
CA CYS A 65 5.40 -8.52 -0.73
C CYS A 65 3.91 -8.23 -0.46
N ALA A 66 3.54 -6.94 -0.30
CA ALA A 66 2.16 -6.53 -0.08
C ALA A 66 1.25 -6.93 -1.27
N ALA A 67 1.71 -6.73 -2.50
CA ALA A 67 0.97 -7.14 -3.70
C ALA A 67 0.73 -8.66 -3.71
N ARG A 68 1.72 -9.47 -3.33
CA ARG A 68 1.57 -10.93 -3.21
C ARG A 68 0.54 -11.32 -2.15
N VAL A 69 0.54 -10.64 -1.00
CA VAL A 69 -0.45 -10.88 0.06
C VAL A 69 -1.86 -10.54 -0.41
N ILE A 70 -2.04 -9.43 -1.14
CA ILE A 70 -3.33 -9.03 -1.70
C ILE A 70 -3.83 -10.08 -2.71
N VAL A 71 -2.95 -10.54 -3.61
CA VAL A 71 -3.31 -11.55 -4.63
C VAL A 71 -3.57 -12.93 -4.04
N ALA A 72 -3.01 -13.25 -2.88
CA ALA A 72 -3.24 -14.53 -2.20
C ALA A 72 -4.67 -14.69 -1.66
N ILE A 73 -5.47 -13.62 -1.63
CA ILE A 73 -6.85 -13.65 -1.15
C ILE A 73 -7.76 -14.06 -2.29
N GLU A 74 -8.49 -15.16 -2.10
CA GLU A 74 -9.36 -15.75 -3.12
C GLU A 74 -10.51 -14.81 -3.53
N ASN A 75 -11.15 -14.17 -2.55
CA ASN A 75 -12.23 -13.22 -2.79
C ASN A 75 -11.73 -11.77 -2.62
N PRO A 76 -11.65 -10.96 -3.69
CA PRO A 76 -11.17 -9.59 -3.59
C PRO A 76 -12.06 -8.69 -2.74
N ALA A 77 -13.35 -9.02 -2.58
CA ALA A 77 -14.28 -8.25 -1.76
C ALA A 77 -13.94 -8.32 -0.25
N ASP A 78 -13.15 -9.31 0.18
CA ASP A 78 -12.70 -9.44 1.57
C ASP A 78 -11.51 -8.52 1.91
N VAL A 79 -11.02 -7.77 0.92
CA VAL A 79 -9.97 -6.76 1.06
C VAL A 79 -10.60 -5.38 1.15
N SER A 80 -10.17 -4.57 2.12
CA SER A 80 -10.54 -3.16 2.15
C SER A 80 -9.38 -2.19 2.17
N GLY A 81 -9.58 -1.06 1.51
CA GLY A 81 -8.72 0.11 1.64
C GLY A 81 -9.38 1.20 2.47
N ILE A 82 -8.65 1.80 3.41
CA ILE A 82 -9.13 2.86 4.29
C ILE A 82 -8.32 4.13 4.10
N SER A 83 -9.02 5.26 4.00
CA SER A 83 -8.43 6.57 4.19
C SER A 83 -9.42 7.57 4.77
N SER A 84 -9.10 8.13 5.93
CA SER A 84 -9.81 9.30 6.47
C SER A 84 -9.40 10.59 5.75
N ARG A 85 -8.12 10.71 5.35
CA ARG A 85 -7.55 11.92 4.76
C ARG A 85 -8.01 12.14 3.33
N SER A 86 -8.47 13.35 3.02
CA SER A 86 -8.91 13.76 1.67
C SER A 86 -7.91 13.46 0.55
N THR A 87 -6.60 13.51 0.84
CA THR A 87 -5.53 13.18 -0.12
C THR A 87 -5.51 11.70 -0.50
N GLY A 88 -5.87 10.80 0.41
CA GLY A 88 -5.86 9.35 0.20
C GLY A 88 -7.19 8.79 -0.30
N GLN A 89 -8.30 9.51 -0.06
CA GLN A 89 -9.66 9.08 -0.46
C GLN A 89 -9.75 8.71 -1.94
N ARG A 90 -9.23 9.57 -2.83
CA ARG A 90 -9.27 9.31 -4.27
C ARG A 90 -8.42 8.10 -4.67
N ALA A 91 -7.28 7.90 -4.01
CA ALA A 91 -6.40 6.77 -4.28
C ALA A 91 -7.07 5.45 -3.92
N VAL A 92 -7.72 5.38 -2.76
CA VAL A 92 -8.48 4.19 -2.31
C VAL A 92 -9.62 3.87 -3.26
N LEU A 93 -10.40 4.86 -3.70
CA LEU A 93 -11.47 4.65 -4.70
C LEU A 93 -10.93 4.13 -6.04
N LYS A 94 -9.79 4.67 -6.48
CA LYS A 94 -9.14 4.26 -7.73
C LYS A 94 -8.48 2.88 -7.62
N PHE A 95 -8.07 2.48 -6.43
CA PHE A 95 -7.56 1.14 -6.15
C PHE A 95 -8.70 0.11 -6.13
N ALA A 96 -9.83 0.44 -5.49
CA ALA A 96 -10.99 -0.44 -5.38
C ALA A 96 -11.61 -0.80 -6.74
N ALA A 97 -11.69 0.15 -7.68
CA ALA A 97 -12.34 -0.06 -8.97
C ALA A 97 -11.78 -1.24 -9.80
N PRO A 98 -10.46 -1.37 -10.02
CA PRO A 98 -9.88 -2.52 -10.73
C PRO A 98 -9.67 -3.76 -9.85
N SER A 99 -9.47 -3.60 -8.53
CA SER A 99 -9.16 -4.73 -7.64
C SER A 99 -10.41 -5.46 -7.14
N GLY A 100 -11.58 -4.82 -7.13
CA GLY A 100 -12.79 -5.34 -6.49
C GLY A 100 -12.78 -5.23 -4.96
N ALA A 101 -11.76 -4.58 -4.39
CA ALA A 101 -11.69 -4.29 -2.96
C ALA A 101 -12.75 -3.28 -2.52
N ILE A 102 -13.18 -3.36 -1.26
CA ILE A 102 -14.16 -2.42 -0.69
C ILE A 102 -13.43 -1.13 -0.24
N PRO A 103 -13.80 0.05 -0.77
CA PRO A 103 -13.20 1.30 -0.34
C PRO A 103 -13.96 1.88 0.87
N ILE A 104 -13.24 2.14 1.96
CA ILE A 104 -13.74 2.89 3.11
C ILE A 104 -13.12 4.28 3.07
N VAL A 105 -13.97 5.28 2.82
CA VAL A 105 -13.54 6.64 2.48
C VAL A 105 -14.20 7.62 3.44
N GLY A 106 -13.39 8.49 4.05
CA GLY A 106 -13.88 9.48 4.99
C GLY A 106 -13.89 8.96 6.43
N PRO A 107 -14.68 9.60 7.32
CA PRO A 107 -14.73 9.22 8.74
C PRO A 107 -15.13 7.76 8.91
N PHE A 108 -14.30 7.03 9.65
CA PHE A 108 -14.57 5.65 10.00
C PHE A 108 -15.67 5.60 11.07
N THR A 109 -16.71 4.78 10.86
CA THR A 109 -17.75 4.62 11.88
C THR A 109 -17.28 3.59 12.90
N THR A 110 -17.18 3.99 14.16
CA THR A 110 -16.80 3.07 15.24
C THR A 110 -17.78 1.89 15.28
N GLY A 111 -17.26 0.67 15.32
CA GLY A 111 -18.07 -0.55 15.31
C GLY A 111 -18.23 -1.20 13.94
N THR A 112 -17.77 -0.58 12.83
CA THR A 112 -17.86 -1.20 11.49
C THR A 112 -17.21 -2.59 11.41
N PHE A 113 -16.13 -2.85 12.15
CA PHE A 113 -15.48 -4.16 12.19
C PHE A 113 -15.85 -5.03 13.39
N THR A 114 -16.48 -4.47 14.44
CA THR A 114 -16.66 -5.16 15.72
C THR A 114 -18.13 -5.36 16.10
N ASN A 115 -19.02 -4.49 15.63
CA ASN A 115 -20.42 -4.50 15.99
C ASN A 115 -21.26 -5.22 14.92
N GLN A 116 -21.52 -6.51 15.13
CA GLN A 116 -22.31 -7.36 14.22
C GLN A 116 -23.76 -6.89 14.03
N ILE A 117 -24.31 -6.06 14.93
CA ILE A 117 -25.69 -5.57 14.85
C ILE A 117 -25.82 -4.43 13.82
N GLN A 118 -24.72 -3.74 13.51
CA GLN A 118 -24.75 -2.57 12.64
C GLN A 118 -24.97 -2.98 11.18
N ALA A 119 -25.81 -2.24 10.45
CA ALA A 119 -26.10 -2.52 9.03
C ALA A 119 -24.86 -2.40 8.12
N ALA A 120 -23.87 -1.61 8.54
CA ALA A 120 -22.59 -1.44 7.84
C ALA A 120 -21.48 -2.35 8.41
N PHE A 121 -21.84 -3.38 9.19
CA PHE A 121 -20.89 -4.36 9.70
C PHE A 121 -20.29 -5.17 8.56
N TRP A 122 -18.97 -5.29 8.56
CA TRP A 122 -18.27 -6.19 7.66
C TRP A 122 -16.92 -6.59 8.25
N GLU A 123 -16.43 -7.77 7.89
CA GLU A 123 -15.23 -8.36 8.49
C GLU A 123 -14.13 -8.57 7.43
N PRO A 124 -13.13 -7.66 7.32
CA PRO A 124 -11.98 -7.83 6.44
C PRO A 124 -11.17 -9.07 6.76
N ARG A 125 -10.70 -9.74 5.70
CA ARG A 125 -9.53 -10.61 5.81
C ARG A 125 -8.22 -9.82 5.72
N LEU A 126 -8.23 -8.73 4.96
CA LEU A 126 -7.08 -7.84 4.81
C LEU A 126 -7.51 -6.38 4.83
N LEU A 127 -6.77 -5.58 5.59
CA LEU A 127 -6.97 -4.15 5.70
C LEU A 127 -5.74 -3.40 5.17
N LEU A 128 -5.97 -2.51 4.22
CA LEU A 128 -4.98 -1.60 3.66
C LEU A 128 -5.26 -0.21 4.21
N VAL A 129 -4.32 0.32 4.98
CA VAL A 129 -4.47 1.63 5.65
C VAL A 129 -3.52 2.63 5.01
N THR A 130 -4.03 3.81 4.66
CA THR A 130 -3.20 4.87 4.07
C THR A 130 -2.34 5.61 5.10
N ASN A 131 -2.85 5.84 6.30
CA ASN A 131 -2.08 6.46 7.38
C ASN A 131 -2.51 5.88 8.74
N PRO A 132 -1.71 5.00 9.36
CA PRO A 132 -2.09 4.35 10.61
C PRO A 132 -2.28 5.33 11.77
N ARG A 133 -1.63 6.51 11.72
CA ARG A 133 -1.78 7.52 12.77
C ARG A 133 -3.10 8.29 12.66
N ALA A 134 -3.61 8.48 11.45
CA ALA A 134 -4.88 9.18 11.23
C ALA A 134 -6.09 8.23 11.26
N ASP A 135 -5.87 6.95 10.93
CA ASP A 135 -6.91 5.94 10.69
C ASP A 135 -7.00 4.90 11.84
N HIS A 136 -6.66 5.27 13.08
CA HIS A 136 -6.70 4.39 14.26
C HIS A 136 -8.06 4.37 14.97
#